data_AF-A0A1G2LTS7-F1
#
_entry.id   AF-A0A1G2LTS7-F1
#
_cell.length_a   1.000
_cell.length_b   1.000
_cell.length_c   1.000
_cell.angle_alpha   90.00
_cell.angle_beta   90.00
_cell.angle_gamma   90.00
#
_symmetry.space_group_name_H-M   'P 1'
#
loop_
_entity.id
_entity.type
_entity.pdbx_description
1 polymer ?
#
loop_
_entity_poly.entity_id
_entity_poly.type
_entity_poly.pdbx_seq_one_letter_code
_entity_poly.pdbx_strand_id
1 'polypeptide(L)'
;MPEEKTQLKTSSKSIAKAVEFIKEMLGKEGHVIKANKTNEGWEVEVEVIEQSEYMKKIGISKPVYDKNIYRVILDQNFDLVSYERKGQKPFGGSAE
;
A
#
# COMPACT_ATOMS: atom_id res chain seq x y z
N MET A 1 -16.76 28.00 -0.11
CA MET A 1 -15.69 27.05 0.30
C MET A 1 -15.95 25.65 -0.28
N PRO A 2 -15.83 25.42 -1.61
CA PRO A 2 -16.07 24.11 -2.25
C PRO A 2 -14.84 23.18 -2.33
N GLU A 3 -13.64 23.71 -2.08
CA GLU A 3 -12.38 23.01 -2.38
C GLU A 3 -12.04 21.90 -1.38
N GLU A 4 -12.39 22.07 -0.11
CA GLU A 4 -12.07 21.11 0.96
C GLU A 4 -12.87 19.80 0.86
N LYS A 5 -14.16 19.89 0.52
CA LYS A 5 -15.04 18.72 0.32
C LYS A 5 -14.67 17.89 -0.92
N THR A 6 -14.04 18.53 -1.91
CA THR A 6 -13.64 17.89 -3.17
C THR A 6 -12.34 17.11 -3.00
N GLN A 7 -11.40 17.61 -2.20
CA GLN A 7 -10.19 16.87 -1.83
C GLN A 7 -10.49 15.61 -1.03
N LEU A 8 -11.37 15.68 -0.01
CA LEU A 8 -11.73 14.49 0.78
C LEU A 8 -12.31 13.36 -0.08
N LYS A 9 -13.24 13.69 -1.00
CA LYS A 9 -13.88 12.70 -1.89
C LYS A 9 -12.92 12.08 -2.90
N THR A 10 -11.97 12.86 -3.42
CA THR A 10 -10.99 12.37 -4.40
C THR A 10 -9.92 11.50 -3.74
N SER A 11 -9.49 11.84 -2.52
CA SER A 11 -8.67 10.96 -1.68
C SER A 11 -9.35 9.62 -1.40
N SER A 12 -10.66 9.60 -1.15
CA SER A 12 -11.39 8.34 -0.92
C SER A 12 -11.41 7.43 -2.15
N LYS A 13 -11.47 8.00 -3.37
CA LYS A 13 -11.49 7.22 -4.61
C LYS A 13 -10.11 6.65 -4.94
N SER A 14 -9.03 7.42 -4.78
CA SER A 14 -7.67 6.91 -4.99
C SER A 14 -7.31 5.81 -4.00
N ILE A 15 -7.70 5.96 -2.73
CA ILE A 15 -7.57 4.93 -1.70
C ILE A 15 -8.28 3.64 -2.12
N ALA A 16 -9.54 3.73 -2.53
CA ALA A 16 -10.31 2.56 -2.95
C ALA A 16 -9.66 1.84 -4.13
N LYS A 17 -9.20 2.58 -5.14
CA LYS A 17 -8.54 2.01 -6.32
C LYS A 17 -7.20 1.35 -6.01
N ALA A 18 -6.40 1.96 -5.14
CA ALA A 18 -5.14 1.35 -4.71
C ALA A 18 -5.36 0.04 -3.92
N VAL A 19 -6.35 -0.01 -3.04
CA VAL A 19 -6.68 -1.22 -2.28
C VAL A 19 -7.24 -2.32 -3.18
N GLU A 20 -8.14 -1.96 -4.12
CA GLU A 20 -8.68 -2.88 -5.13
C GLU A 20 -7.55 -3.53 -5.93
N PHE A 21 -6.62 -2.72 -6.47
CA PHE A 21 -5.47 -3.22 -7.20
C PHE A 21 -4.62 -4.20 -6.37
N ILE A 22 -4.30 -3.85 -5.12
CA ILE A 22 -3.51 -4.71 -4.22
C ILE A 22 -4.22 -6.04 -3.96
N LYS A 23 -5.54 -6.00 -3.77
CA LYS A 23 -6.35 -7.19 -3.56
C LYS A 23 -6.38 -8.10 -4.80
N GLU A 24 -6.55 -7.53 -5.98
CA GLU A 24 -6.53 -8.28 -7.24
C GLU A 24 -5.15 -8.89 -7.52
N MET A 25 -4.07 -8.16 -7.22
CA MET A 25 -2.70 -8.58 -7.52
C MET A 25 -2.16 -9.62 -6.53
N LEU A 26 -2.44 -9.47 -5.22
CA LEU A 26 -1.89 -10.35 -4.18
C LEU A 26 -2.90 -11.35 -3.61
N GLY A 27 -4.19 -11.19 -3.89
CA GLY A 27 -5.26 -11.94 -3.23
C GLY A 27 -5.38 -11.65 -1.73
N LYS A 28 -4.91 -10.49 -1.28
CA LYS A 28 -4.83 -10.10 0.15
C LYS A 28 -5.42 -8.72 0.37
N GLU A 29 -6.00 -8.51 1.54
CA GLU A 29 -6.45 -7.19 1.97
C GLU A 29 -5.25 -6.31 2.31
N GLY A 30 -5.33 -5.03 1.95
CA GLY A 30 -4.31 -4.02 2.23
C GLY A 30 -4.85 -2.89 3.10
N HIS A 31 -4.03 -2.37 3.99
CA HIS A 31 -4.35 -1.23 4.84
C HIS A 31 -3.62 0.03 4.34
N VAL A 32 -4.35 1.06 3.92
CA VAL A 32 -3.71 2.31 3.49
C VAL A 32 -3.09 3.04 4.67
N ILE A 33 -1.79 3.31 4.58
CA ILE A 33 -1.04 4.05 5.60
C ILE A 33 -0.73 5.49 5.18
N LYS A 34 -0.78 5.77 3.86
CA LYS A 34 -0.54 7.11 3.32
C LYS A 34 -1.25 7.28 1.97
N ALA A 35 -1.78 8.46 1.71
CA ALA A 35 -2.29 8.84 0.39
C ALA A 35 -1.98 10.31 0.14
N ASN A 36 -1.16 10.61 -0.88
CA ASN A 36 -0.77 11.97 -1.24
C ASN A 36 -1.22 12.26 -2.67
N LYS A 37 -1.86 13.41 -2.85
CA LYS A 37 -2.10 13.95 -4.19
C LYS A 37 -0.80 14.57 -4.71
N THR A 38 -0.44 14.24 -5.94
CA THR A 38 0.69 14.84 -6.66
C THR A 38 0.18 15.61 -7.88
N ASN A 39 1.07 16.29 -8.60
CA ASN A 39 0.70 16.97 -9.84
C ASN A 39 0.29 15.97 -10.94
N GLU A 40 0.82 14.75 -10.89
CA GLU A 40 0.62 13.70 -11.89
C GLU A 40 -0.51 12.73 -11.54
N GLY A 41 -1.03 12.80 -10.30
CA GLY A 41 -2.12 11.95 -9.85
C GLY A 41 -2.08 11.69 -8.34
N TRP A 42 -2.00 10.42 -7.95
CA TRP A 42 -2.00 9.98 -6.57
C TRP A 42 -0.89 8.98 -6.28
N GLU A 43 -0.25 9.16 -5.15
CA GLU A 43 0.64 8.17 -4.55
C GLU A 43 -0.02 7.62 -3.28
N VAL A 44 -0.29 6.31 -3.28
CA VAL A 44 -0.90 5.63 -2.14
C VAL A 44 0.05 4.55 -1.62
N GLU A 45 0.33 4.56 -0.33
CA GLU A 45 1.09 3.50 0.35
C GLU A 45 0.14 2.57 1.10
N VAL A 46 0.24 1.27 0.80
CA VAL A 46 -0.61 0.21 1.32
C VAL A 46 0.25 -0.81 2.07
N GLU A 47 -0.03 -1.00 3.37
CA GLU A 47 0.55 -2.06 4.20
C GLU A 47 -0.21 -3.38 3.96
N VAL A 48 0.50 -4.45 3.62
CA VAL A 48 -0.05 -5.79 3.41
C VAL A 48 0.68 -6.77 4.30
N ILE A 49 -0.07 -7.59 5.03
CA ILE A 49 0.49 -8.67 5.85
C ILE A 49 0.69 -9.89 4.96
N GLU A 50 1.93 -10.35 4.84
CA GLU A 50 2.28 -11.48 3.99
C GLU A 50 3.15 -12.48 4.71
N GLN A 51 3.02 -13.76 4.37
CA GLN A 51 3.94 -14.76 4.92
C GLN A 51 5.37 -14.46 4.47
N SER A 52 6.30 -14.50 5.41
CA SER A 52 7.71 -14.24 5.17
C SER A 52 8.31 -15.24 4.20
N GLU A 53 8.76 -14.74 3.05
CA GLU A 53 9.41 -15.54 2.02
C GLU A 53 10.73 -16.13 2.50
N TYR A 54 11.46 -15.41 3.35
CA TYR A 54 12.71 -15.87 3.92
C TYR A 54 12.49 -17.06 4.86
N MET A 55 11.52 -16.95 5.76
CA MET A 55 11.18 -18.02 6.72
C MET A 55 10.68 -19.28 6.01
N LYS A 56 9.91 -19.10 4.91
CA LYS A 56 9.49 -20.19 4.03
C LYS A 56 10.69 -20.89 3.37
N LYS A 57 11.72 -20.15 2.94
CA LYS A 57 12.93 -20.70 2.32
C LYS A 57 13.79 -21.50 3.30
N ILE A 58 13.88 -21.08 4.56
CA ILE A 58 14.73 -21.76 5.57
C ILE A 58 14.01 -22.90 6.32
N GLY A 59 12.78 -23.25 5.93
CA GLY A 59 12.09 -24.42 6.45
C GLY A 59 11.58 -24.29 7.89
N ILE A 60 11.39 -23.07 8.41
CA ILE A 60 10.74 -22.89 9.71
C ILE A 60 9.25 -23.22 9.56
N SER A 61 8.82 -24.28 10.24
CA SER A 61 7.45 -24.81 10.16
C SER A 61 6.39 -23.83 10.67
N LYS A 62 6.77 -22.87 11.51
CA LYS A 62 5.84 -21.85 12.01
C LYS A 62 5.74 -20.71 10.98
N PRO A 63 4.52 -20.33 10.53
CA PRO A 63 4.36 -19.19 9.65
C PRO A 63 4.75 -17.91 10.39
N VAL A 64 5.69 -17.18 9.80
CA VAL A 64 6.08 -15.83 10.19
C VAL A 64 5.50 -14.88 9.15
N TYR A 65 5.01 -13.72 9.59
CA TYR A 65 4.39 -12.73 8.71
C TYR A 65 5.16 -11.42 8.75
N ASP A 66 5.40 -10.88 7.56
CA ASP A 66 6.03 -9.59 7.34
C ASP A 66 4.97 -8.55 6.98
N LYS A 67 5.22 -7.31 7.38
CA LYS A 67 4.43 -6.15 6.95
C LYS A 67 5.12 -5.49 5.77
N ASN A 68 4.61 -5.76 4.58
CA ASN A 68 5.14 -5.20 3.34
C ASN A 68 4.42 -3.90 3.01
N ILE A 69 5.17 -2.90 2.57
CA ILE A 69 4.61 -1.63 2.10
C ILE A 69 4.68 -1.60 0.57
N TYR A 70 3.53 -1.43 -0.06
CA TYR A 70 3.40 -1.24 -1.49
C TYR A 70 3.08 0.22 -1.78
N ARG A 71 3.82 0.82 -2.71
CA ARG A 71 3.48 2.12 -3.30
C ARG A 71 2.71 1.86 -4.58
N VAL A 72 1.56 2.50 -4.68
CA VAL A 72 0.69 2.46 -5.86
C VAL A 72 0.59 3.88 -6.40
N ILE A 73 0.96 4.05 -7.67
CA ILE A 73 0.85 5.31 -8.39
C ILE A 73 -0.36 5.23 -9.31
N LEU A 74 -1.28 6.16 -9.12
CA LEU A 74 -2.44 6.36 -9.98
C LEU A 74 -2.31 7.69 -10.71
N ASP A 75 -2.83 7.77 -11.92
CA ASP A 75 -2.93 9.04 -12.65
C ASP A 75 -4.10 9.92 -12.14
N GLN A 76 -4.37 11.01 -12.84
CA GLN A 76 -5.49 11.91 -12.51
C GLN A 76 -6.88 11.30 -12.71
N ASN A 77 -6.98 10.24 -13.52
CA ASN A 77 -8.20 9.47 -13.78
C ASN A 77 -8.35 8.27 -12.83
N PHE A 78 -7.41 8.11 -11.89
CA PHE A 78 -7.31 6.98 -10.96
C PHE A 78 -6.94 5.66 -11.63
N ASP A 79 -6.38 5.71 -12.83
CA ASP A 79 -5.85 4.55 -13.54
C ASP A 79 -4.45 4.22 -13.02
N LEU A 80 -4.13 2.93 -12.91
CA LEU A 80 -2.84 2.46 -12.42
C LEU A 80 -1.73 2.85 -13.41
N VAL A 81 -0.74 3.60 -12.92
CA VAL A 81 0.47 3.94 -13.68
C VAL A 81 1.60 2.97 -13.35
N SER A 82 1.84 2.75 -12.05
CA SER A 82 2.91 1.86 -11.59
C SER A 82 2.69 1.41 -10.15
N TYR A 83 3.42 0.38 -9.74
CA TYR A 83 3.50 -0.03 -8.35
C TYR A 83 4.89 -0.58 -8.01
N GLU A 84 5.27 -0.49 -6.75
CA GLU A 84 6.52 -1.08 -6.22
C GLU A 84 6.32 -1.55 -4.77
N ARG A 85 7.02 -2.61 -4.38
CA ARG A 85 7.17 -3.00 -2.97
C ARG A 85 8.34 -2.20 -2.39
N LYS A 86 8.06 -1.14 -1.61
CA LYS A 86 9.10 -0.26 -1.04
C LYS A 86 9.97 -0.95 0.01
N GLY A 87 9.42 -1.97 0.67
CA GLY A 87 10.15 -2.74 1.66
C GLY A 87 9.26 -3.32 2.73
N GLN A 88 9.91 -3.72 3.82
CA GLN A 88 9.27 -4.21 5.03
C GLN A 88 9.29 -3.11 6.08
N LYS A 89 8.18 -2.92 6.80
CA LYS A 89 8.22 -2.13 8.02
C LYS A 89 9.04 -2.95 9.04
N PRO A 90 10.19 -2.46 9.54
CA PRO A 90 10.92 -3.18 10.57
C PRO A 90 9.99 -3.35 11.78
N PHE A 91 9.95 -4.56 12.34
CA PHE A 91 9.43 -4.75 13.70
C PHE A 91 10.25 -3.82 14.59
N GLY A 92 9.58 -2.89 15.28
CA GLY A 92 10.22 -1.78 15.99
C GLY A 92 11.45 -2.20 16.80
N GLY A 93 12.62 -1.97 16.23
CA GLY A 93 13.80 -1.62 16.99
C GLY A 93 13.81 -0.10 17.04
N SER A 94 13.46 0.47 18.19
CA SER A 94 14.00 1.78 18.53
C SER A 94 15.51 1.65 18.38
N ALA A 95 16.12 2.42 17.49
CA ALA A 95 17.53 2.71 17.63
C ALA A 95 17.65 3.52 18.93
N GLU A 96 18.08 2.87 20.01
CA GLU A 96 18.70 3.55 21.14
C GLU A 96 19.95 4.31 20.69
#